data_AF-A0A367K8A5-F1
#
_entry.id   AF-A0A367K8A5-F1
#
_cell.length_a   1.000
_cell.length_b   1.000
_cell.length_c   1.000
_cell.angle_alpha   90.00
_cell.angle_beta   90.00
_cell.angle_gamma   90.00
#
_symmetry.space_group_name_H-M   'P 1'
#
loop_
_entity.id
_entity.type
_entity.pdbx_description
1 polymer ?
#
loop_
_entity_poly.entity_id
_entity_poly.type
_entity_poly.pdbx_seq_one_letter_code
_entity_poly.pdbx_strand_id
1 'polypeptide(L)'
;IAKMLQNLANKPSYAKETYMIPTNAFVEDNKQRINKFLNDLCEVSDFYESLEMDQYMALSRKDISINITPNEMYNTHVLLKKYIDRLAPEPLHHLRIILEDLGPIVPSLVPRNVNRPVQLPLESRWEASSMMAQQDTVLSSSEQSITQSDILYMETKSIFVQIVRSLPHTIKNLDLKHIMAATESAKDTQILIKGMKAQALLHELENAGVVTQQDRYALLVQEIKQELTHLGDLKGRVMSEIESLVQVYKTIKDHNRYLENQLDTYRTYLDNVRAQSGHVTMDVKEPSQQRRFGFWSTTSSSEPSTDSNDYLKKPSVGLRKKPSGIFKFSHQQLERDGVIVATDIPDQHKGNIFMMIQCPVTGTFIISLHYKGRDKPILELDLKLDDLLEKQKEQEAVLDLEYIKLSVYKVIQLLNKNFKGKNGISRLNFF
;
A
#
# COMPACT_ATOMS: atom_id res chain seq x y z
N ILE A 1 -13.61 -19.75 40.47
CA ILE A 1 -14.35 -18.83 39.58
C ILE A 1 -13.49 -18.42 38.37
N ALA A 2 -12.40 -17.66 38.52
CA ALA A 2 -11.56 -17.23 37.38
C ALA A 2 -11.09 -18.39 36.46
N LYS A 3 -10.62 -19.51 37.03
CA LYS A 3 -10.26 -20.73 36.27
C LYS A 3 -11.42 -21.31 35.45
N MET A 4 -12.66 -21.24 35.94
CA MET A 4 -13.82 -21.74 35.19
C MET A 4 -14.16 -20.84 34.01
N LEU A 5 -14.11 -19.51 34.20
CA LEU A 5 -14.30 -18.54 33.11
C LEU A 5 -13.20 -18.67 32.05
N GLN A 6 -11.96 -18.92 32.47
CA GLN A 6 -10.85 -19.19 31.57
C GLN A 6 -11.05 -20.46 30.74
N ASN A 7 -11.58 -21.54 31.33
CA ASN A 7 -11.90 -22.77 30.60
C ASN A 7 -13.04 -22.57 29.60
N LEU A 8 -14.06 -21.79 29.96
CA LEU A 8 -15.17 -21.41 29.08
C LEU A 8 -14.69 -20.61 27.85
N ALA A 9 -13.70 -19.73 28.00
CA ALA A 9 -13.21 -18.88 26.92
C ALA A 9 -12.19 -19.59 25.99
N ASN A 10 -11.29 -20.43 26.53
CA ASN A 10 -10.13 -20.94 25.77
C ASN A 10 -10.31 -22.32 25.14
N LYS A 11 -11.07 -23.24 25.76
CA LYS A 11 -11.37 -24.60 25.25
C LYS A 11 -12.32 -25.35 26.21
N PRO A 12 -13.62 -25.50 25.86
CA PRO A 12 -14.62 -26.13 26.71
C PRO A 12 -14.31 -27.57 27.13
N SER A 13 -13.66 -28.34 26.24
CA SER A 13 -13.63 -29.79 26.33
C SER A 13 -12.27 -30.37 26.77
N TYR A 14 -11.28 -29.55 27.13
CA TYR A 14 -9.94 -30.00 27.54
C TYR A 14 -9.60 -29.53 28.96
N ALA A 15 -10.02 -30.30 29.95
CA ALA A 15 -9.56 -30.13 31.32
C ALA A 15 -8.18 -30.79 31.49
N LYS A 16 -7.10 -29.98 31.50
CA LYS A 16 -5.72 -30.44 31.78
C LYS A 16 -5.59 -31.01 33.21
N GLU A 17 -6.51 -30.63 34.09
CA GLU A 17 -6.55 -30.97 35.50
C GLU A 17 -7.73 -31.94 35.77
N THR A 18 -7.45 -33.15 36.24
CA THR A 18 -8.45 -34.22 36.45
C THR A 18 -9.59 -33.80 37.39
N TYR A 19 -9.31 -32.91 38.35
CA TYR A 19 -10.30 -32.42 39.30
C TYR A 19 -11.31 -31.43 38.69
N MET A 20 -11.07 -30.94 37.47
CA MET A 20 -11.97 -30.03 36.74
C MET A 20 -12.94 -30.74 35.79
N ILE A 21 -12.80 -32.06 35.61
CA ILE A 21 -13.68 -32.89 34.77
C ILE A 21 -15.17 -32.77 35.16
N PRO A 22 -15.57 -32.75 36.45
CA PRO A 22 -16.98 -32.59 36.83
C PRO A 22 -17.59 -31.26 36.39
N THR A 23 -16.76 -30.24 36.12
CA THR A 23 -17.24 -28.91 35.70
C THR A 23 -17.47 -28.81 34.19
N ASN A 24 -17.11 -29.83 33.40
CA ASN A 24 -17.25 -29.82 31.95
C ASN A 24 -18.71 -29.67 31.49
N ALA A 25 -19.68 -30.26 32.21
CA ALA A 25 -21.09 -30.10 31.89
C ALA A 25 -21.52 -28.62 31.95
N PHE A 26 -21.14 -27.92 33.03
CA PHE A 26 -21.39 -26.49 33.17
C PHE A 26 -20.71 -25.67 32.07
N VAL A 27 -19.51 -26.09 31.65
CA VAL A 27 -18.73 -25.41 30.60
C VAL A 27 -19.38 -25.58 29.23
N GLU A 28 -19.85 -26.78 28.88
CA GLU A 28 -20.57 -27.03 27.62
C GLU A 28 -21.93 -26.32 27.58
N ASP A 29 -22.70 -26.34 28.68
CA ASP A 29 -24.01 -25.69 28.78
C ASP A 29 -23.93 -24.17 28.58
N ASN A 30 -22.86 -23.53 29.06
CA ASN A 30 -22.69 -22.07 29.01
C ASN A 30 -21.81 -21.58 27.87
N LYS A 31 -21.29 -22.48 27.03
CA LYS A 31 -20.44 -22.17 25.87
C LYS A 31 -21.11 -21.19 24.91
N GLN A 32 -22.37 -21.47 24.55
CA GLN A 32 -23.13 -20.61 23.63
C GLN A 32 -23.34 -19.21 24.20
N ARG A 33 -23.59 -19.11 25.51
CA ARG A 33 -23.81 -17.83 26.20
C ARG A 33 -22.56 -16.96 26.20
N ILE A 34 -21.39 -17.54 26.46
CA ILE A 34 -20.13 -16.80 26.43
C ILE A 34 -19.73 -16.43 25.00
N ASN A 35 -19.93 -17.32 24.03
CA ASN A 35 -19.66 -16.97 22.62
C ASN A 35 -20.55 -15.83 22.14
N LYS A 36 -21.84 -15.83 22.50
CA LYS A 36 -22.73 -14.71 22.20
C LYS A 36 -22.23 -13.42 22.85
N PHE A 37 -21.92 -13.44 24.14
CA PHE A 37 -21.37 -12.27 24.83
C PHE A 37 -20.09 -11.73 24.19
N LEU A 38 -19.15 -12.61 23.80
CA LEU A 38 -17.90 -12.20 23.14
C LEU A 38 -18.15 -11.63 21.74
N ASN A 39 -19.12 -12.17 21.00
CA ASN A 39 -19.52 -11.63 19.70
C ASN A 39 -20.19 -10.26 19.85
N ASP A 40 -21.11 -10.13 20.81
CA ASP A 40 -21.79 -8.87 21.11
C ASP A 40 -20.78 -7.77 21.52
N LEU A 41 -19.67 -8.13 22.20
CA LEU A 41 -18.57 -7.20 22.50
C LEU A 41 -17.80 -6.73 21.25
N CYS A 42 -17.79 -7.51 20.19
CA CYS A 42 -17.18 -7.15 18.92
C CYS A 42 -18.14 -6.32 18.03
N GLU A 43 -19.43 -6.31 18.33
CA GLU A 43 -20.44 -5.48 17.67
C GLU A 43 -20.43 -4.05 18.23
N VAL A 44 -19.33 -3.33 17.97
CA VAL A 44 -19.17 -1.91 18.27
C VAL A 44 -19.39 -1.05 17.03
N SER A 45 -19.92 0.17 17.23
CA SER A 45 -20.06 1.17 16.17
C SER A 45 -18.71 1.53 15.55
N ASP A 46 -18.73 2.01 14.31
CA ASP A 46 -17.51 2.42 13.63
C ASP A 46 -16.79 3.54 14.40
N PHE A 47 -15.47 3.45 14.45
CA PHE A 47 -14.61 4.41 15.13
C PHE A 47 -14.85 5.83 14.59
N TYR A 48 -15.00 5.98 13.27
CA TYR A 48 -15.19 7.28 12.63
C TYR A 48 -16.52 7.95 13.00
N GLU A 49 -17.59 7.18 13.22
CA GLU A 49 -18.88 7.74 13.68
C GLU A 49 -18.76 8.34 15.09
N SER A 50 -17.97 7.73 15.97
CA SER A 50 -17.67 8.30 17.29
C SER A 50 -16.65 9.45 17.22
N LEU A 51 -15.66 9.34 16.34
CA LEU A 51 -14.58 10.31 16.19
C LEU A 51 -15.09 11.63 15.60
N GLU A 52 -16.08 11.63 14.71
CA GLU A 52 -16.64 12.87 14.15
C GLU A 52 -17.09 13.82 15.26
N MET A 53 -17.83 13.33 16.26
CA MET A 53 -18.29 14.13 17.40
C MET A 53 -17.10 14.66 18.23
N ASP A 54 -16.12 13.80 18.50
CA ASP A 54 -14.92 14.15 19.28
C ASP A 54 -14.00 15.12 18.51
N GLN A 55 -13.95 15.05 17.19
CA GLN A 55 -13.15 15.94 16.33
C GLN A 55 -13.74 17.35 16.33
N TYR A 56 -15.06 17.49 16.27
CA TYR A 56 -15.72 18.80 16.44
C TYR A 56 -15.50 19.37 17.86
N MET A 57 -15.55 18.52 18.89
CA MET A 57 -15.23 18.93 20.26
C MET A 57 -13.75 19.32 20.45
N ALA A 58 -12.82 18.63 19.77
CA ALA A 58 -11.39 18.93 19.81
C ALA A 58 -11.08 20.26 19.11
N LEU A 59 -11.69 20.54 17.96
CA LEU A 59 -11.60 21.83 17.25
C LEU A 59 -12.17 23.00 18.08
N SER A 60 -13.09 22.72 19.00
CA SER A 60 -13.65 23.71 19.94
C SER A 60 -12.74 24.01 21.13
N ARG A 61 -11.78 23.14 21.47
CA ARG A 61 -10.88 23.31 22.62
C ARG A 61 -9.62 24.05 22.17
N LYS A 62 -9.60 25.38 22.35
CA LYS A 62 -8.42 26.22 22.01
C LYS A 62 -7.19 25.92 22.88
N ASP A 63 -7.35 25.29 24.04
CA ASP A 63 -6.26 24.99 24.98
C ASP A 63 -5.91 23.49 25.00
N ILE A 64 -5.47 22.95 23.86
CA ILE A 64 -4.92 21.59 23.83
C ILE A 64 -3.53 21.66 24.45
N SER A 65 -3.37 21.15 25.66
CA SER A 65 -2.06 21.05 26.30
C SER A 65 -1.69 19.60 26.59
N ILE A 66 -0.43 19.24 26.35
CA ILE A 66 0.12 17.94 26.74
C ILE A 66 1.02 18.15 27.95
N ASN A 67 0.84 17.32 28.97
CA ASN A 67 1.79 17.24 30.07
C ASN A 67 2.91 16.25 29.69
N ILE A 68 4.13 16.75 29.49
CA ILE A 68 5.26 15.96 28.98
C ILE A 68 6.57 16.35 29.67
N THR A 69 7.45 15.39 29.89
CA THR A 69 8.79 15.63 30.43
C THR A 69 9.83 15.89 29.32
N PRO A 70 10.92 16.64 29.59
CA PRO A 70 11.99 16.86 28.61
C PRO A 70 12.56 15.56 28.02
N ASN A 71 12.73 14.51 28.84
CA ASN A 71 13.24 13.22 28.36
C ASN A 71 12.26 12.51 27.43
N GLU A 72 10.94 12.62 27.65
CA GLU A 72 9.93 12.08 26.73
C GLU A 72 9.96 12.84 25.40
N MET A 73 10.07 14.17 25.45
CA MET A 73 10.23 15.00 24.23
C MET A 73 11.47 14.60 23.43
N TYR A 74 12.63 14.47 24.09
CA TYR A 74 13.89 14.09 23.43
C TYR A 74 13.82 12.67 22.84
N ASN A 75 13.29 11.70 23.59
CA ASN A 75 13.11 10.34 23.09
C ASN A 75 12.16 10.29 21.88
N THR A 76 11.09 11.08 21.92
CA THR A 76 10.13 11.19 20.82
C THR A 76 10.82 11.77 19.58
N HIS A 77 11.60 12.84 19.73
CA HIS A 77 12.38 13.43 18.65
C HIS A 77 13.41 12.42 18.06
N VAL A 78 14.13 11.66 18.89
CA VAL A 78 15.06 10.62 18.40
C VAL A 78 14.33 9.59 17.54
N LEU A 79 13.16 9.10 17.97
CA LEU A 79 12.39 8.10 17.24
C LEU A 79 11.83 8.66 15.94
N LEU A 80 11.26 9.87 15.97
CA LEU A 80 10.72 10.53 14.78
C LEU A 80 11.81 10.70 13.72
N LYS A 81 12.99 11.16 14.11
CA LYS A 81 14.12 11.33 13.19
C LYS A 81 14.61 10.00 12.62
N LYS A 82 14.69 8.95 13.45
CA LYS A 82 15.15 7.62 13.03
C LYS A 82 14.22 6.99 11.98
N TYR A 83 12.92 7.26 12.06
CA TYR A 83 11.90 6.63 11.22
C TYR A 83 11.20 7.62 10.27
N ILE A 84 11.78 8.80 10.03
CA ILE A 84 11.15 9.86 9.26
C ILE A 84 10.83 9.43 7.83
N ASP A 85 11.71 8.67 7.18
CA ASP A 85 11.51 8.19 5.81
C ASP A 85 10.34 7.21 5.67
N ARG A 86 9.96 6.55 6.77
CA ARG A 86 8.80 5.64 6.80
C ARG A 86 7.52 6.36 7.22
N LEU A 87 7.61 7.32 8.15
CA LEU A 87 6.45 8.06 8.65
C LEU A 87 5.99 9.16 7.70
N ALA A 88 6.94 9.79 7.00
CA ALA A 88 6.71 10.90 6.09
C ALA A 88 7.59 10.72 4.85
N PRO A 89 7.21 9.87 3.88
CA PRO A 89 8.03 9.61 2.70
C PRO A 89 8.14 10.86 1.80
N GLU A 90 7.13 11.73 1.81
CA GLU A 90 7.13 12.93 0.98
C GLU A 90 7.98 14.06 1.57
N PRO A 91 8.74 14.79 0.74
CA PRO A 91 9.63 15.87 1.20
C PRO A 91 8.87 17.09 1.74
N LEU A 92 7.63 17.33 1.26
CA LEU A 92 6.79 18.46 1.67
C LEU A 92 5.87 18.14 2.88
N HIS A 93 6.05 16.97 3.49
CA HIS A 93 5.20 16.56 4.60
C HIS A 93 5.43 17.45 5.84
N HIS A 94 4.36 17.92 6.48
CA HIS A 94 4.41 18.83 7.64
C HIS A 94 5.38 18.40 8.75
N LEU A 95 5.43 17.09 9.05
CA LEU A 95 6.35 16.53 10.04
C LEU A 95 7.84 16.76 9.69
N ARG A 96 8.22 16.70 8.40
CA ARG A 96 9.61 16.95 7.98
C ARG A 96 9.99 18.40 8.21
N ILE A 97 9.10 19.32 7.82
CA ILE A 97 9.29 20.75 7.99
C ILE A 97 9.51 21.08 9.49
N ILE A 98 8.70 20.50 10.38
CA ILE A 98 8.88 20.68 11.83
C ILE A 98 10.23 20.13 12.31
N LEU A 99 10.61 18.92 11.88
CA LEU A 99 11.86 18.31 12.32
C LEU A 99 13.10 19.03 11.78
N GLU A 100 13.01 19.63 10.58
CA GLU A 100 14.04 20.50 10.03
C GLU A 100 14.19 21.77 10.87
N ASP A 101 13.07 22.40 11.26
CA ASP A 101 13.07 23.59 12.13
C ASP A 101 13.62 23.29 13.54
N LEU A 102 13.33 22.12 14.11
CA LEU A 102 13.89 21.67 15.39
C LEU A 102 15.40 21.43 15.31
N GLY A 103 15.94 21.27 14.11
CA GLY A 103 17.35 21.10 13.84
C GLY A 103 17.88 19.68 14.00
N PRO A 104 19.12 19.42 13.58
CA PRO A 104 19.65 18.07 13.50
C PRO A 104 20.11 17.49 14.85
N ILE A 105 20.25 18.31 15.89
CA ILE A 105 20.83 17.89 17.16
C ILE A 105 19.70 17.63 18.17
N VAL A 106 19.49 16.37 18.53
CA VAL A 106 18.60 16.04 19.64
C VAL A 106 19.38 16.17 20.95
N PRO A 107 18.90 16.94 21.93
CA PRO A 107 19.56 17.06 23.23
C PRO A 107 19.70 15.69 23.93
N SER A 108 20.78 15.51 24.69
CA SER A 108 20.96 14.32 25.53
C SER A 108 19.97 14.31 26.70
N LEU A 109 19.62 13.11 27.17
CA LEU A 109 18.74 12.93 28.31
C LEU A 109 19.25 13.69 29.54
N VAL A 110 18.32 14.37 30.22
CA VAL A 110 18.61 15.16 31.40
C VAL A 110 18.43 14.33 32.68
N PRO A 111 19.19 14.62 33.76
CA PRO A 111 19.07 13.86 35.00
C PRO A 111 17.69 14.03 35.68
N ARG A 112 17.31 13.07 36.54
CA ARG A 112 15.96 13.00 37.14
C ARG A 112 15.55 14.25 37.93
N ASN A 113 16.51 14.97 38.50
CA ASN A 113 16.26 16.18 39.29
C ASN A 113 15.69 17.35 38.46
N VAL A 114 16.01 17.40 37.17
CA VAL A 114 15.58 18.43 36.21
C VAL A 114 14.54 17.91 35.20
N ASN A 115 14.34 16.60 35.10
CA ASN A 115 13.31 15.97 34.25
C ASN A 115 11.90 16.09 34.88
N ARG A 116 11.39 17.30 35.02
CA ARG A 116 10.06 17.57 35.58
C ARG A 116 9.01 17.66 34.47
N PRO A 117 7.76 17.22 34.73
CA PRO A 117 6.66 17.38 33.78
C PRO A 117 6.38 18.87 33.54
N VAL A 118 6.25 19.23 32.26
CA VAL A 118 5.90 20.58 31.82
C VAL A 118 4.60 20.49 31.02
N GLN A 119 3.71 21.45 31.26
CA GLN A 119 2.50 21.60 30.45
C GLN A 119 2.86 22.34 29.17
N LEU A 120 2.80 21.65 28.05
CA LEU A 120 3.10 22.17 26.72
C LEU A 120 1.77 22.52 26.03
N PRO A 121 1.44 23.80 25.85
CA PRO A 121 0.34 24.18 24.96
C PRO A 121 0.71 23.79 23.53
N LEU A 122 -0.23 23.17 22.81
CA LEU A 122 -0.06 22.75 21.44
C LEU A 122 -0.70 23.78 20.51
N GLU A 123 0.07 24.24 19.53
CA GLU A 123 -0.41 25.13 18.48
C GLU A 123 0.00 24.55 17.13
N SER A 124 -0.95 24.45 16.20
CA SER A 124 -0.67 24.03 14.83
C SER A 124 -0.35 25.24 13.96
N ARG A 125 0.87 25.28 13.39
CA ARG A 125 1.29 26.31 12.43
C ARG A 125 0.35 26.43 11.22
N TRP A 126 -0.31 25.33 10.83
CA TRP A 126 -1.13 25.27 9.63
C TRP A 126 -2.62 25.50 9.86
N GLU A 127 -3.09 25.40 11.11
CA GLU A 127 -4.48 25.77 11.44
C GLU A 127 -4.72 27.27 11.31
N ALA A 128 -3.73 28.09 11.66
CA ALA A 128 -3.81 29.55 11.47
C ALA A 128 -4.02 29.91 9.98
N SER A 129 -3.37 29.22 9.04
CA SER A 129 -3.56 29.45 7.59
C SER A 129 -4.92 28.97 7.06
N SER A 130 -5.48 27.88 7.59
CA SER A 130 -6.82 27.43 7.19
C SER A 130 -7.93 28.31 7.78
N MET A 131 -7.72 28.84 8.99
CA MET A 131 -8.64 29.81 9.59
C MET A 131 -8.54 31.16 8.89
N MET A 132 -7.33 31.67 8.59
CA MET A 132 -7.13 32.94 7.87
C MET A 132 -7.73 32.93 6.45
N ALA A 133 -7.70 31.79 5.74
CA ALA A 133 -8.36 31.65 4.44
C ALA A 133 -9.90 31.69 4.52
N GLN A 134 -10.49 31.39 5.70
CA GLN A 134 -11.91 31.59 5.99
C GLN A 134 -12.20 32.96 6.63
N GLN A 135 -11.17 33.69 7.06
CA GLN A 135 -11.30 34.88 7.91
C GLN A 135 -11.41 36.20 7.15
N ASP A 136 -11.18 36.23 5.85
CA ASP A 136 -11.39 37.45 5.03
C ASP A 136 -12.85 37.93 5.00
N THR A 137 -13.79 37.16 5.58
CA THR A 137 -15.19 37.60 5.80
C THR A 137 -15.51 37.96 7.27
N VAL A 138 -14.60 37.71 8.23
CA VAL A 138 -14.84 37.90 9.68
C VAL A 138 -13.80 38.85 10.33
N LEU A 139 -13.26 39.77 9.53
CA LEU A 139 -12.51 40.90 10.04
C LEU A 139 -13.50 41.83 10.77
N SER A 140 -13.49 41.88 12.11
CA SER A 140 -13.80 43.05 12.98
C SER A 140 -14.43 42.74 14.36
N SER A 141 -13.96 41.74 15.12
CA SER A 141 -14.27 41.74 16.56
C SER A 141 -13.23 40.98 17.38
N SER A 142 -12.58 41.77 18.22
CA SER A 142 -11.69 41.43 19.32
C SER A 142 -12.21 40.31 20.24
N GLU A 143 -11.29 39.41 20.63
CA GLU A 143 -11.34 38.58 21.84
C GLU A 143 -12.64 37.82 22.14
N GLN A 144 -12.97 36.72 21.44
CA GLN A 144 -13.98 35.79 21.97
C GLN A 144 -13.59 34.31 21.80
N SER A 145 -13.47 33.65 22.95
CA SER A 145 -13.62 32.21 23.14
C SER A 145 -14.85 31.69 22.38
N ILE A 146 -14.76 30.50 21.79
CA ILE A 146 -15.93 29.78 21.25
C ILE A 146 -16.93 29.60 22.40
N THR A 147 -18.14 30.14 22.22
CA THR A 147 -19.21 30.14 23.22
C THR A 147 -20.01 28.83 23.17
N GLN A 148 -20.77 28.51 24.22
CA GLN A 148 -21.71 27.38 24.22
C GLN A 148 -22.69 27.46 23.03
N SER A 149 -23.07 28.68 22.64
CA SER A 149 -23.91 28.97 21.48
C SER A 149 -23.27 28.53 20.16
N ASP A 150 -21.94 28.68 20.02
CA ASP A 150 -21.21 28.24 18.83
C ASP A 150 -21.18 26.70 18.73
N ILE A 151 -21.05 26.01 19.86
CA ILE A 151 -21.07 24.54 19.92
C ILE A 151 -22.46 24.02 19.50
N LEU A 152 -23.52 24.59 20.09
CA LEU A 152 -24.90 24.24 19.74
C LEU A 152 -25.20 24.53 18.27
N TYR A 153 -24.65 25.61 17.72
CA TYR A 153 -24.80 25.98 16.31
C TYR A 153 -24.17 24.94 15.39
N MET A 154 -22.94 24.52 15.69
CA MET A 154 -22.23 23.48 14.93
C MET A 154 -22.92 22.12 15.02
N GLU A 155 -23.41 21.74 16.21
CA GLU A 155 -24.18 20.51 16.39
C GLU A 155 -25.49 20.53 15.59
N THR A 156 -26.21 21.64 15.63
CA THR A 156 -27.45 21.84 14.86
C THR A 156 -27.20 21.72 13.36
N LYS A 157 -26.17 22.40 12.85
CA LYS A 157 -25.75 22.32 11.44
C LYS A 157 -25.45 20.87 11.02
N SER A 158 -24.65 20.16 11.82
CA SER A 158 -24.26 18.77 11.54
C SER A 158 -25.48 17.85 11.45
N ILE A 159 -26.41 17.92 12.41
CA ILE A 159 -27.62 17.09 12.39
C ILE A 159 -28.49 17.40 11.16
N PHE A 160 -28.64 18.67 10.77
CA PHE A 160 -29.38 19.02 9.56
C PHE A 160 -28.70 18.48 8.28
N VAL A 161 -27.38 18.55 8.17
CA VAL A 161 -26.64 17.95 7.05
C VAL A 161 -26.88 16.43 7.00
N GLN A 162 -26.85 15.74 8.13
CA GLN A 162 -27.15 14.31 8.21
C GLN A 162 -28.59 13.99 7.78
N ILE A 163 -29.57 14.75 8.26
CA ILE A 163 -30.98 14.56 7.88
C ILE A 163 -31.17 14.75 6.38
N VAL A 164 -30.61 15.82 5.80
CA VAL A 164 -30.75 16.12 4.36
C VAL A 164 -30.11 15.02 3.51
N ARG A 165 -28.99 14.44 3.96
CA ARG A 165 -28.35 13.29 3.30
C ARG A 165 -29.23 12.03 3.36
N SER A 166 -29.93 11.81 4.48
CA SER A 166 -30.88 10.70 4.63
C SER A 166 -32.20 10.91 3.88
N LEU A 167 -32.59 12.17 3.62
CA LEU A 167 -33.83 12.56 2.94
C LEU A 167 -33.53 13.42 1.69
N PRO A 168 -32.97 12.85 0.61
CA PRO A 168 -32.44 13.62 -0.53
C PRO A 168 -33.48 14.43 -1.30
N HIS A 169 -34.78 14.12 -1.16
CA HIS A 169 -35.86 14.91 -1.72
C HIS A 169 -35.97 16.32 -1.10
N THR A 170 -35.43 16.52 0.11
CA THR A 170 -35.40 17.81 0.81
C THR A 170 -34.31 18.76 0.29
N ILE A 171 -33.33 18.28 -0.48
CA ILE A 171 -32.22 19.09 -1.01
C ILE A 171 -32.73 20.22 -1.93
N LYS A 172 -33.80 19.97 -2.69
CA LYS A 172 -34.34 20.93 -3.67
C LYS A 172 -34.87 22.21 -3.02
N ASN A 173 -35.46 22.08 -1.83
CA ASN A 173 -35.99 23.17 -1.04
C ASN A 173 -35.46 23.04 0.40
N LEU A 174 -34.26 23.60 0.64
CA LEU A 174 -33.61 23.65 1.94
C LEU A 174 -34.29 24.65 2.88
N ASP A 175 -35.54 24.35 3.24
CA ASP A 175 -36.26 25.01 4.32
C ASP A 175 -36.23 24.10 5.55
N LEU A 176 -35.62 24.58 6.64
CA LEU A 176 -35.45 23.80 7.87
C LEU A 176 -36.79 23.32 8.44
N LYS A 177 -37.86 24.10 8.30
CA LYS A 177 -39.20 23.69 8.76
C LYS A 177 -39.74 22.53 7.94
N HIS A 178 -39.57 22.57 6.63
CA HIS A 178 -39.96 21.48 5.74
C HIS A 178 -39.10 20.22 5.98
N ILE A 179 -37.81 20.39 6.25
CA ILE A 179 -36.91 19.28 6.60
C ILE A 179 -37.37 18.60 7.88
N MET A 180 -37.69 19.35 8.93
CA MET A 180 -38.23 18.80 10.18
C MET A 180 -39.55 18.06 9.95
N ALA A 181 -40.51 18.64 9.21
CA ALA A 181 -41.76 17.97 8.86
C ALA A 181 -41.53 16.67 8.06
N ALA A 182 -40.51 16.65 7.19
CA ALA A 182 -40.13 15.44 6.46
C ALA A 182 -39.54 14.35 7.38
N THR A 183 -38.86 14.73 8.48
CA THR A 183 -38.41 13.75 9.48
C THR A 183 -39.54 13.14 10.30
N GLU A 184 -40.59 13.91 10.58
CA GLU A 184 -41.79 13.42 11.28
C GLU A 184 -42.57 12.39 10.45
N SER A 185 -42.56 12.56 9.11
CA SER A 185 -43.17 11.63 8.17
C SER A 185 -42.26 10.44 7.82
N ALA A 186 -41.00 10.45 8.25
CA ALA A 186 -40.05 9.39 7.94
C ALA A 186 -40.42 8.09 8.67
N LYS A 187 -40.35 6.97 7.96
CA LYS A 187 -40.56 5.63 8.56
C LYS A 187 -39.42 5.20 9.48
N ASP A 188 -38.24 5.80 9.31
CA ASP A 188 -37.04 5.47 10.06
C ASP A 188 -37.02 6.21 11.40
N THR A 189 -37.00 5.44 12.49
CA THR A 189 -36.96 5.95 13.87
C THR A 189 -35.71 6.78 14.15
N GLN A 190 -34.57 6.48 13.50
CA GLN A 190 -33.33 7.24 13.71
C GLN A 190 -33.44 8.65 13.10
N ILE A 191 -34.05 8.76 11.91
CA ILE A 191 -34.28 10.06 11.27
C ILE A 191 -35.24 10.91 12.10
N LEU A 192 -36.29 10.27 12.65
CA LEU A 192 -37.23 10.93 13.55
C LEU A 192 -36.54 11.48 14.82
N ILE A 193 -35.68 10.67 15.46
CA ILE A 193 -34.93 11.09 16.66
C ILE A 193 -33.99 12.27 16.32
N LYS A 194 -33.29 12.20 15.18
CA LYS A 194 -32.44 13.30 14.70
C LYS A 194 -33.26 14.57 14.45
N GLY A 195 -34.46 14.43 13.87
CA GLY A 195 -35.40 15.53 13.65
C GLY A 195 -35.82 16.22 14.96
N MET A 196 -36.26 15.45 15.95
CA MET A 196 -36.64 15.97 17.28
C MET A 196 -35.46 16.68 17.96
N LYS A 197 -34.25 16.11 17.88
CA LYS A 197 -33.05 16.72 18.45
C LYS A 197 -32.69 18.04 17.75
N ALA A 198 -32.71 18.05 16.41
CA ALA A 198 -32.44 19.26 15.64
C ALA A 198 -33.45 20.38 15.96
N GLN A 199 -34.72 20.04 16.14
CA GLN A 199 -35.76 20.99 16.51
C GLN A 199 -35.52 21.59 17.90
N ALA A 200 -35.14 20.77 18.88
CA ALA A 200 -34.83 21.23 20.23
C ALA A 200 -33.64 22.21 20.25
N LEU A 201 -32.55 21.86 19.53
CA LEU A 201 -31.36 22.70 19.44
C LEU A 201 -31.63 24.00 18.67
N LEU A 202 -32.42 23.95 17.61
CA LEU A 202 -32.79 25.14 16.84
C LEU A 202 -33.59 26.14 17.70
N HIS A 203 -34.48 25.64 18.56
CA HIS A 203 -35.22 26.46 19.52
C HIS A 203 -34.30 27.07 20.59
N GLU A 204 -33.29 26.33 21.06
CA GLU A 204 -32.29 26.84 22.00
C GLU A 204 -31.45 27.97 21.39
N LEU A 205 -31.02 27.81 20.12
CA LEU A 205 -30.29 28.84 19.38
C LEU A 205 -31.15 30.09 19.09
N GLU A 206 -32.46 29.90 18.85
CA GLU A 206 -33.40 31.01 18.68
C GLU A 206 -33.59 31.81 19.98
N ASN A 207 -33.70 31.11 21.12
CA ASN A 207 -33.77 31.76 22.44
C ASN A 207 -32.47 32.49 22.81
N ALA A 208 -31.33 31.97 22.37
CA ALA A 208 -30.03 32.61 22.52
C ALA A 208 -29.80 33.78 21.55
N GLY A 209 -30.71 34.00 20.57
CA GLY A 209 -30.60 35.06 19.57
C GLY A 209 -29.53 34.84 18.50
N VAL A 210 -28.99 33.61 18.39
CA VAL A 210 -27.92 33.25 17.44
C VAL A 210 -28.48 33.04 16.04
N VAL A 211 -29.70 32.49 15.97
CA VAL A 211 -30.45 32.28 14.74
C VAL A 211 -31.82 32.92 14.88
N THR A 212 -32.41 33.33 13.76
CA THR A 212 -33.73 33.98 13.79
C THR A 212 -34.68 33.21 12.88
N GLN A 213 -35.94 33.10 13.26
CA GLN A 213 -36.94 32.53 12.36
C GLN A 213 -37.42 33.52 11.29
N GLN A 214 -37.29 34.83 11.55
CA GLN A 214 -37.74 35.91 10.66
C GLN A 214 -37.05 35.89 9.29
N ASP A 215 -35.75 35.58 9.26
CA ASP A 215 -34.96 35.42 8.04
C ASP A 215 -34.98 33.98 7.50
N ARG A 216 -35.81 33.10 8.10
CA ARG A 216 -35.88 31.66 7.81
C ARG A 216 -34.54 30.95 8.02
N TYR A 217 -33.78 31.35 9.04
CA TYR A 217 -32.48 30.76 9.38
C TYR A 217 -31.48 30.84 8.22
N ALA A 218 -31.46 31.97 7.50
CA ALA A 218 -30.79 32.10 6.21
C ALA A 218 -29.29 31.74 6.27
N LEU A 219 -28.60 32.19 7.32
CA LEU A 219 -27.18 31.89 7.53
C LEU A 219 -26.93 30.38 7.71
N LEU A 220 -27.70 29.74 8.59
CA LEU A 220 -27.58 28.30 8.85
C LEU A 220 -27.87 27.49 7.58
N VAL A 221 -28.90 27.88 6.81
CA VAL A 221 -29.22 27.24 5.53
C VAL A 221 -28.11 27.43 4.50
N GLN A 222 -27.49 28.61 4.45
CA GLN A 222 -26.37 28.88 3.55
C GLN A 222 -25.15 28.02 3.90
N GLU A 223 -24.82 27.90 5.18
CA GLU A 223 -23.72 27.04 5.63
C GLU A 223 -23.99 25.56 5.35
N ILE A 224 -25.22 25.08 5.59
CA ILE A 224 -25.62 23.70 5.25
C ILE A 224 -25.45 23.46 3.74
N LYS A 225 -25.82 24.43 2.89
CA LYS A 225 -25.61 24.33 1.44
C LYS A 225 -24.13 24.20 1.08
N GLN A 226 -23.28 25.03 1.66
CA GLN A 226 -21.84 25.00 1.42
C GLN A 226 -21.23 23.65 1.85
N GLU A 227 -21.63 23.14 3.02
CA GLU A 227 -21.20 21.83 3.51
C GLU A 227 -21.61 20.70 2.56
N LEU A 228 -22.86 20.74 2.06
CA LEU A 228 -23.35 19.74 1.09
C LEU A 228 -22.60 19.80 -0.23
N THR A 229 -22.24 21.00 -0.71
CA THR A 229 -21.40 21.13 -1.92
C THR A 229 -20.00 20.56 -1.70
N HIS A 230 -19.38 20.88 -0.55
CA HIS A 230 -18.06 20.37 -0.20
C HIS A 230 -18.03 18.83 -0.10
N LEU A 231 -19.05 18.23 0.52
CA LEU A 231 -19.23 16.77 0.58
C LEU A 231 -19.44 16.14 -0.80
N GLY A 232 -20.13 16.85 -1.71
CA GLY A 232 -20.27 16.44 -3.11
C GLY A 232 -18.94 16.37 -3.84
N ASP A 233 -18.11 17.41 -3.69
CA ASP A 233 -16.79 17.49 -4.30
C ASP A 233 -15.83 16.44 -3.70
N LEU A 234 -15.91 16.20 -2.40
CA LEU A 234 -15.16 15.13 -1.74
C LEU A 234 -15.55 13.75 -2.30
N LYS A 235 -16.85 13.47 -2.45
CA LYS A 235 -17.32 12.23 -3.09
C LYS A 235 -16.74 12.08 -4.50
N GLY A 236 -16.73 13.15 -5.30
CA GLY A 236 -16.14 13.13 -6.64
C GLY A 236 -14.67 12.73 -6.63
N ARG A 237 -13.88 13.33 -5.73
CA ARG A 237 -12.46 12.99 -5.55
C ARG A 237 -12.25 11.54 -5.12
N VAL A 238 -12.98 11.09 -4.09
CA VAL A 238 -12.89 9.70 -3.59
C VAL A 238 -13.28 8.69 -4.68
N MET A 239 -14.31 8.98 -5.47
CA MET A 239 -14.69 8.11 -6.59
C MET A 239 -13.60 8.02 -7.65
N SER A 240 -12.94 9.13 -7.98
CA SER A 240 -11.81 9.13 -8.90
C SER A 240 -10.62 8.35 -8.34
N GLU A 241 -10.36 8.46 -7.04
CA GLU A 241 -9.31 7.71 -6.36
C GLU A 241 -9.61 6.20 -6.33
N ILE A 242 -10.86 5.80 -6.08
CA ILE A 242 -11.31 4.41 -6.17
C ILE A 242 -11.07 3.86 -7.58
N GLU A 243 -11.41 4.62 -8.62
CA GLU A 243 -11.18 4.20 -10.01
C GLU A 243 -9.69 4.00 -10.30
N SER A 244 -8.84 4.92 -9.82
CA SER A 244 -7.38 4.78 -9.91
C SER A 244 -6.87 3.54 -9.16
N LEU A 245 -7.34 3.31 -7.94
CA LEU A 245 -6.98 2.14 -7.12
C LEU A 245 -7.41 0.83 -7.77
N VAL A 246 -8.59 0.78 -8.41
CA VAL A 246 -9.06 -0.38 -9.17
C VAL A 246 -8.14 -0.65 -10.35
N GLN A 247 -7.68 0.38 -11.06
CA GLN A 247 -6.68 0.22 -12.13
C GLN A 247 -5.36 -0.32 -11.57
N VAL A 248 -4.84 0.23 -10.47
CA VAL A 248 -3.62 -0.25 -9.81
C VAL A 248 -3.76 -1.72 -9.38
N TYR A 249 -4.88 -2.08 -8.77
CA TYR A 249 -5.17 -3.46 -8.38
C TYR A 249 -5.17 -4.41 -9.58
N LYS A 250 -5.78 -4.00 -10.70
CA LYS A 250 -5.77 -4.77 -11.94
C LYS A 250 -4.34 -4.96 -12.46
N THR A 251 -3.54 -3.91 -12.49
CA THR A 251 -2.12 -3.95 -12.90
C THR A 251 -1.31 -4.92 -12.04
N ILE A 252 -1.51 -4.90 -10.71
CA ILE A 252 -0.85 -5.83 -9.78
C ILE A 252 -1.27 -7.27 -10.04
N LYS A 253 -2.56 -7.51 -10.29
CA LYS A 253 -3.08 -8.86 -10.60
C LYS A 253 -2.51 -9.40 -11.91
N ASP A 254 -2.44 -8.55 -12.93
CA ASP A 254 -1.85 -8.91 -14.23
C ASP A 254 -0.34 -9.18 -14.08
N HIS A 255 0.36 -8.40 -13.25
CA HIS A 255 1.77 -8.64 -12.92
C HIS A 255 2.00 -9.94 -12.15
N ASN A 256 1.14 -10.25 -11.16
CA ASN A 256 1.21 -11.54 -10.46
C ASN A 256 1.01 -12.72 -11.42
N ARG A 257 0.01 -12.62 -12.32
CA ARG A 257 -0.20 -13.65 -13.35
C ARG A 257 1.01 -13.78 -14.28
N TYR A 258 1.66 -12.68 -14.61
CA TYR A 258 2.90 -12.70 -15.38
C TYR A 258 4.02 -13.44 -14.64
N LEU A 259 4.22 -13.19 -13.34
CA LEU A 259 5.21 -13.88 -12.51
C LEU A 259 4.89 -15.38 -12.35
N GLU A 260 3.62 -15.75 -12.21
CA GLU A 260 3.19 -17.15 -12.19
C GLU A 260 3.52 -17.86 -13.51
N ASN A 261 3.23 -17.22 -14.65
CA ASN A 261 3.60 -17.75 -15.96
C ASN A 261 5.12 -17.87 -16.12
N GLN A 262 5.89 -16.91 -15.60
CA GLN A 262 7.35 -17.00 -15.59
C GLN A 262 7.82 -18.21 -14.78
N LEU A 263 7.27 -18.44 -13.58
CA LEU A 263 7.58 -19.60 -12.75
C LEU A 263 7.28 -20.92 -13.48
N ASP A 264 6.15 -21.00 -14.17
CA ASP A 264 5.79 -22.21 -14.94
C ASP A 264 6.71 -22.44 -16.14
N THR A 265 7.11 -21.35 -16.79
CA THR A 265 8.11 -21.39 -17.87
C THR A 265 9.46 -21.90 -17.33
N TYR A 266 9.89 -21.43 -16.16
CA TYR A 266 11.11 -21.92 -15.51
C TYR A 266 11.00 -23.40 -15.11
N ARG A 267 9.84 -23.85 -14.59
CA ARG A 267 9.60 -25.27 -14.31
C ARG A 267 9.74 -26.12 -15.57
N THR A 268 9.07 -25.72 -16.64
CA THR A 268 9.12 -26.40 -17.94
C THR A 268 10.55 -26.41 -18.51
N TYR A 269 11.29 -25.31 -18.36
CA TYR A 269 12.69 -25.25 -18.75
C TYR A 269 13.55 -26.24 -17.96
N LEU A 270 13.39 -26.29 -16.63
CA LEU A 270 14.11 -27.23 -15.77
C LEU A 270 13.76 -28.68 -16.11
N ASP A 271 12.51 -28.98 -16.42
CA ASP A 271 12.07 -30.32 -16.84
C ASP A 271 12.65 -30.72 -18.19
N ASN A 272 12.69 -29.79 -19.16
CA ASN A 272 13.31 -30.02 -20.46
C ASN A 272 14.83 -30.22 -20.36
N VAL A 273 15.51 -29.42 -19.52
CA VAL A 273 16.94 -29.60 -19.23
C VAL A 273 17.17 -30.94 -18.53
N ARG A 274 16.32 -31.32 -17.58
CA ARG A 274 16.39 -32.62 -16.90
C ARG A 274 16.20 -33.76 -17.88
N ALA A 275 15.23 -33.69 -18.79
CA ALA A 275 14.98 -34.67 -19.84
C ALA A 275 16.15 -34.76 -20.85
N GLN A 276 16.73 -33.63 -21.25
CA GLN A 276 17.91 -33.60 -22.13
C GLN A 276 19.17 -34.13 -21.44
N SER A 277 19.32 -33.90 -20.13
CA SER A 277 20.42 -34.45 -19.33
C SER A 277 20.24 -35.92 -18.97
N GLY A 278 19.00 -36.42 -19.00
CA GLY A 278 18.65 -37.84 -18.80
C GLY A 278 18.92 -38.73 -20.02
N HIS A 279 19.27 -38.16 -21.17
CA HIS A 279 19.54 -38.91 -22.41
C HIS A 279 21.02 -39.32 -22.57
N VAL A 280 21.71 -39.61 -21.45
CA VAL A 280 23.03 -40.26 -21.44
C VAL A 280 22.97 -41.57 -20.66
N THR A 281 22.13 -42.49 -21.12
CA THR A 281 22.30 -43.93 -20.85
C THR A 281 22.03 -44.70 -22.14
N MET A 282 23.14 -45.07 -22.79
CA MET A 282 23.39 -46.23 -23.65
C MET A 282 22.26 -46.73 -24.56
N ASP A 283 22.47 -46.51 -25.86
CA ASP A 283 21.87 -47.29 -26.95
C ASP A 283 22.12 -48.80 -26.76
N VAL A 284 21.06 -49.60 -26.70
CA VAL A 284 21.04 -50.96 -27.26
C VAL A 284 19.88 -51.01 -28.24
N LYS A 285 20.21 -51.23 -29.52
CA LYS A 285 19.25 -51.40 -30.62
C LYS A 285 18.49 -52.72 -30.45
N GLU A 286 17.17 -52.69 -30.69
CA GLU A 286 16.48 -53.65 -31.57
C GLU A 286 15.18 -53.04 -32.14
N PRO A 287 14.68 -53.50 -33.31
CA PRO A 287 13.83 -52.70 -34.19
C PRO A 287 12.33 -53.04 -34.15
N SER A 288 11.55 -52.02 -34.49
CA SER A 288 10.19 -52.02 -35.09
C SER A 288 9.01 -52.65 -34.33
N GLN A 289 8.07 -51.80 -33.87
CA GLN A 289 6.70 -51.72 -34.43
C GLN A 289 5.88 -50.54 -33.86
N GLN A 290 5.26 -49.81 -34.80
CA GLN A 290 3.99 -49.08 -34.73
C GLN A 290 3.62 -48.16 -33.55
N ARG A 291 3.60 -46.86 -33.90
CA ARG A 291 2.66 -45.79 -33.50
C ARG A 291 1.49 -46.21 -32.57
N ARG A 292 1.29 -45.45 -31.49
CA ARG A 292 0.20 -44.45 -31.38
C ARG A 292 0.25 -43.61 -30.09
N PHE A 293 0.00 -42.32 -30.29
CA PHE A 293 -0.47 -41.35 -29.29
C PHE A 293 -1.69 -41.88 -28.52
N GLY A 294 -1.74 -41.62 -27.21
CA GLY A 294 -2.90 -41.92 -26.38
C GLY A 294 -2.81 -41.27 -24.99
N PHE A 295 -3.53 -40.17 -24.85
CA PHE A 295 -3.91 -39.51 -23.60
C PHE A 295 -4.92 -40.40 -22.84
N TRP A 296 -4.70 -40.71 -21.55
CA TRP A 296 -5.78 -40.87 -20.56
C TRP A 296 -5.24 -40.83 -19.12
N SER A 297 -6.16 -40.46 -18.25
CA SER A 297 -6.10 -40.04 -16.85
C SER A 297 -5.91 -41.14 -15.79
N THR A 298 -5.68 -40.67 -14.55
CA THR A 298 -6.17 -41.19 -13.25
C THR A 298 -6.13 -42.70 -12.98
N THR A 299 -5.37 -43.12 -11.95
CA THR A 299 -5.90 -43.62 -10.67
C THR A 299 -4.78 -44.02 -9.68
N SER A 300 -5.01 -43.63 -8.42
CA SER A 300 -4.65 -44.26 -7.13
C SER A 300 -3.41 -45.16 -6.94
N SER A 301 -2.69 -44.80 -5.86
CA SER A 301 -2.31 -45.63 -4.70
C SER A 301 -0.96 -46.38 -4.66
N SER A 302 -0.41 -46.32 -3.44
CA SER A 302 0.63 -47.15 -2.80
C SER A 302 2.11 -46.77 -2.98
N GLU A 303 2.63 -46.09 -1.96
CA GLU A 303 3.97 -46.29 -1.35
C GLU A 303 4.07 -47.67 -0.65
N PRO A 304 5.20 -48.11 -0.02
CA PRO A 304 6.57 -47.53 0.07
C PRO A 304 7.73 -48.58 -0.09
N SER A 305 8.97 -48.12 0.22
CA SER A 305 10.09 -48.86 0.85
C SER A 305 11.23 -49.28 -0.10
N THR A 306 12.54 -49.23 0.18
CA THR A 306 13.39 -48.84 1.33
C THR A 306 14.84 -48.69 0.82
N ASP A 307 15.70 -47.95 1.55
CA ASP A 307 17.18 -48.08 1.66
C ASP A 307 18.06 -47.81 0.42
N SER A 308 19.24 -47.17 0.47
CA SER A 308 20.11 -46.63 1.52
C SER A 308 21.27 -45.82 0.86
N ASN A 309 21.82 -44.84 1.60
CA ASN A 309 23.22 -44.33 1.68
C ASN A 309 24.27 -44.82 0.65
N ASP A 310 25.34 -44.11 0.23
CA ASP A 310 25.98 -42.82 0.50
C ASP A 310 27.29 -42.83 -0.36
N TYR A 311 27.98 -41.69 -0.42
CA TYR A 311 29.39 -41.45 -0.79
C TYR A 311 29.77 -40.85 -2.16
N LEU A 312 30.29 -39.63 -2.00
CA LEU A 312 31.05 -38.73 -2.87
C LEU A 312 32.08 -39.37 -3.82
N LYS A 313 32.18 -38.80 -5.04
CA LYS A 313 33.48 -38.35 -5.63
C LYS A 313 33.30 -37.39 -6.82
N LYS A 314 33.76 -36.14 -6.63
CA LYS A 314 34.23 -35.22 -7.69
C LYS A 314 35.71 -35.54 -8.00
N PRO A 315 36.38 -34.86 -8.94
CA PRO A 315 36.05 -34.56 -10.35
C PRO A 315 37.23 -34.96 -11.27
N SER A 316 37.10 -34.84 -12.61
CA SER A 316 38.00 -34.03 -13.45
C SER A 316 37.98 -34.36 -14.97
N VAL A 317 38.17 -33.29 -15.74
CA VAL A 317 38.63 -33.16 -17.13
C VAL A 317 37.68 -33.50 -18.29
N GLY A 318 37.08 -32.44 -18.84
CA GLY A 318 37.29 -32.04 -20.23
C GLY A 318 36.37 -32.62 -21.31
N LEU A 319 35.46 -31.80 -21.84
CA LEU A 319 35.45 -31.38 -23.25
C LEU A 319 34.42 -30.25 -23.43
N ARG A 320 34.89 -29.07 -23.87
CA ARG A 320 34.07 -27.89 -24.16
C ARG A 320 33.21 -28.14 -25.41
N LYS A 321 31.89 -27.96 -25.29
CA LYS A 321 31.01 -27.52 -26.38
C LYS A 321 30.31 -26.22 -25.94
N LYS A 322 30.51 -25.13 -26.68
CA LYS A 322 29.90 -23.82 -26.41
C LYS A 322 28.37 -23.90 -26.63
N PRO A 323 27.52 -23.48 -25.66
CA PRO A 323 26.12 -23.23 -25.93
C PRO A 323 25.97 -21.88 -26.68
N SER A 324 25.33 -21.94 -27.84
CA SER A 324 25.04 -20.80 -28.71
C SER A 324 23.89 -19.97 -28.11
N GLY A 325 24.16 -18.74 -27.66
CA GLY A 325 23.13 -17.82 -27.15
C GLY A 325 23.60 -16.71 -26.20
N ILE A 326 24.87 -16.73 -25.77
CA ILE A 326 25.44 -15.73 -24.84
C ILE A 326 26.60 -15.02 -25.53
N PHE A 327 26.52 -13.70 -25.64
CA PHE A 327 27.59 -12.86 -26.17
C PHE A 327 28.19 -12.01 -25.07
N LYS A 328 29.52 -11.92 -25.04
CA LYS A 328 30.27 -11.16 -24.05
C LYS A 328 30.99 -10.01 -24.72
N PHE A 329 30.79 -8.81 -24.18
CA PHE A 329 31.37 -7.56 -24.66
C PHE A 329 32.17 -6.89 -23.54
N SER A 330 33.37 -6.42 -23.82
CA SER A 330 34.13 -5.62 -22.84
C SER A 330 33.55 -4.21 -22.75
N HIS A 331 33.64 -3.57 -21.58
CA HIS A 331 33.20 -2.19 -21.38
C HIS A 331 33.84 -1.24 -22.43
N GLN A 332 35.16 -1.32 -22.60
CA GLN A 332 35.91 -0.53 -23.58
C GLN A 332 35.49 -0.77 -25.05
N GLN A 333 34.94 -1.94 -25.36
CA GLN A 333 34.42 -2.20 -26.71
C GLN A 333 33.08 -1.49 -26.91
N LEU A 334 32.19 -1.56 -25.93
CA LEU A 334 30.87 -0.92 -26.01
C LEU A 334 30.97 0.61 -25.99
N GLU A 335 31.95 1.17 -25.29
CA GLU A 335 32.27 2.61 -25.32
C GLU A 335 32.78 3.04 -26.70
N ARG A 336 33.71 2.28 -27.30
CA ARG A 336 34.21 2.55 -28.66
C ARG A 336 33.14 2.39 -29.74
N ASP A 337 32.25 1.41 -29.60
CA ASP A 337 31.16 1.16 -30.54
C ASP A 337 30.00 2.17 -30.39
N GLY A 338 30.10 3.09 -29.41
CA GLY A 338 29.10 4.12 -29.10
C GLY A 338 27.82 3.56 -28.49
N VAL A 339 27.86 2.32 -27.99
CA VAL A 339 26.73 1.68 -27.30
C VAL A 339 26.60 2.26 -25.88
N ILE A 340 27.73 2.56 -25.21
CA ILE A 340 27.75 3.30 -23.95
C ILE A 340 27.88 4.79 -24.27
N VAL A 341 26.92 5.59 -23.80
CA VAL A 341 26.86 7.05 -23.96
C VAL A 341 27.52 7.76 -22.77
N ALA A 342 27.29 7.25 -21.56
CA ALA A 342 27.91 7.76 -20.34
C ALA A 342 28.11 6.62 -19.34
N THR A 343 29.09 6.75 -18.44
CA THR A 343 29.36 5.75 -17.41
C THR A 343 29.90 6.41 -16.15
N ASP A 344 29.37 5.99 -15.00
CA ASP A 344 29.81 6.47 -13.69
C ASP A 344 30.88 5.54 -13.08
N ILE A 345 31.42 4.62 -13.89
CA ILE A 345 32.44 3.66 -13.51
C ILE A 345 33.83 4.31 -13.62
N PRO A 346 34.65 4.31 -12.55
CA PRO A 346 36.01 4.85 -12.58
C PRO A 346 36.91 4.14 -13.61
N ASP A 347 37.78 4.88 -14.29
CA ASP A 347 38.64 4.36 -15.37
C ASP A 347 39.50 3.16 -14.98
N GLN A 348 39.95 3.11 -13.71
CA GLN A 348 40.74 2.02 -13.15
C GLN A 348 39.99 0.67 -13.14
N HIS A 349 38.66 0.71 -13.09
CA HIS A 349 37.81 -0.48 -13.02
C HIS A 349 37.25 -0.92 -14.39
N LYS A 350 37.23 -0.02 -15.39
CA LYS A 350 36.69 -0.29 -16.74
C LYS A 350 37.32 -1.53 -17.41
N GLY A 351 38.63 -1.74 -17.25
CA GLY A 351 39.35 -2.89 -17.83
C GLY A 351 38.95 -4.26 -17.27
N ASN A 352 38.28 -4.28 -16.11
CA ASN A 352 37.81 -5.47 -15.43
C ASN A 352 36.31 -5.71 -15.58
N ILE A 353 35.60 -4.84 -16.31
CA ILE A 353 34.15 -4.92 -16.49
C ILE A 353 33.81 -5.46 -17.88
N PHE A 354 32.87 -6.38 -17.92
CA PHE A 354 32.29 -6.90 -19.16
C PHE A 354 30.79 -7.06 -19.03
N MET A 355 30.09 -6.84 -20.12
CA MET A 355 28.67 -7.06 -20.26
C MET A 355 28.44 -8.40 -20.94
N MET A 356 27.51 -9.21 -20.43
CA MET A 356 27.00 -10.37 -21.12
C MET A 356 25.56 -10.11 -21.56
N ILE A 357 25.25 -10.49 -22.79
CA ILE A 357 23.92 -10.39 -23.36
C ILE A 357 23.48 -11.79 -23.75
N GLN A 358 22.35 -12.21 -23.23
CA GLN A 358 21.73 -13.50 -23.53
C GLN A 358 20.36 -13.29 -24.13
N CYS A 359 19.98 -14.11 -25.11
CA CYS A 359 18.63 -14.14 -25.67
C CYS A 359 17.97 -15.48 -25.29
N PRO A 360 17.26 -15.57 -24.14
CA PRO A 360 16.59 -16.79 -23.72
C PRO A 360 15.37 -17.13 -24.59
N VAL A 361 14.62 -16.11 -25.02
CA VAL A 361 13.43 -16.25 -25.89
C VAL A 361 13.50 -15.17 -26.98
N THR A 362 12.91 -15.44 -28.13
CA THR A 362 12.84 -14.48 -29.24
C THR A 362 12.17 -13.19 -28.77
N GLY A 363 12.87 -12.06 -28.92
CA GLY A 363 12.38 -10.74 -28.52
C GLY A 363 12.64 -10.37 -27.06
N THR A 364 13.26 -11.24 -26.26
CA THR A 364 13.71 -10.90 -24.89
C THR A 364 15.21 -11.10 -24.74
N PHE A 365 15.84 -10.18 -24.02
CA PHE A 365 17.27 -10.14 -23.79
C PHE A 365 17.57 -9.93 -22.31
N ILE A 366 18.52 -10.69 -21.78
CA ILE A 366 19.07 -10.49 -20.44
C ILE A 366 20.41 -9.82 -20.61
N ILE A 367 20.56 -8.60 -20.07
CA ILE A 367 21.81 -7.85 -20.06
C ILE A 367 22.37 -7.91 -18.64
N SER A 368 23.53 -8.52 -18.48
CA SER A 368 24.21 -8.60 -17.19
C SER A 368 25.60 -7.95 -17.23
N LEU A 369 25.88 -7.12 -16.22
CA LEU A 369 27.17 -6.46 -16.05
C LEU A 369 28.00 -7.24 -15.02
N HIS A 370 29.21 -7.65 -15.38
CA HIS A 370 30.08 -8.43 -14.51
C HIS A 370 31.43 -7.74 -14.28
N TYR A 371 31.95 -7.89 -13.06
CA TYR A 371 33.33 -7.55 -12.71
C TYR A 371 34.19 -8.83 -12.63
N LYS A 372 35.38 -8.81 -13.24
CA LYS A 372 36.33 -9.93 -13.18
C LYS A 372 36.68 -10.25 -11.71
N GLY A 373 36.44 -11.50 -11.30
CA GLY A 373 36.72 -11.96 -9.94
C GLY A 373 35.51 -12.01 -9.00
N ARG A 374 34.31 -11.65 -9.48
CA ARG A 374 33.05 -11.80 -8.74
C ARG A 374 32.18 -12.89 -9.37
N ASP A 375 31.63 -13.78 -8.55
CA ASP A 375 30.78 -14.89 -9.01
C ASP A 375 29.38 -14.45 -9.44
N LYS A 376 28.90 -13.31 -8.94
CA LYS A 376 27.58 -12.73 -9.27
C LYS A 376 27.71 -11.47 -10.13
N PRO A 377 26.78 -11.23 -11.08
CA PRO A 377 26.71 -9.97 -11.80
C PRO A 377 26.51 -8.79 -10.83
N ILE A 378 27.04 -7.62 -11.21
CA ILE A 378 26.81 -6.34 -10.53
C ILE A 378 25.38 -5.87 -10.79
N LEU A 379 24.92 -6.06 -12.02
CA LEU A 379 23.58 -5.67 -12.49
C LEU A 379 23.10 -6.75 -13.46
N GLU A 380 21.82 -7.09 -13.41
CA GLU A 380 21.15 -7.94 -14.38
C GLU A 380 19.80 -7.31 -14.71
N LEU A 381 19.52 -7.11 -15.99
CA LEU A 381 18.29 -6.49 -16.48
C LEU A 381 17.66 -7.36 -17.57
N ASP A 382 16.37 -7.62 -17.42
CA ASP A 382 15.52 -8.17 -18.47
C ASP A 382 15.00 -7.04 -19.36
N LEU A 383 15.25 -7.16 -20.66
CA LEU A 383 14.93 -6.16 -21.67
C LEU A 383 14.10 -6.80 -22.77
N LYS A 384 12.89 -6.28 -23.01
CA LYS A 384 12.11 -6.68 -24.17
C LYS A 384 12.48 -5.80 -25.37
N LEU A 385 12.47 -6.41 -26.54
CA LEU A 385 12.73 -5.69 -27.78
C LEU A 385 11.63 -4.66 -28.08
N ASP A 386 10.38 -4.98 -27.74
CA ASP A 386 9.25 -4.07 -27.93
C ASP A 386 9.44 -2.77 -27.14
N ASP A 387 9.90 -2.85 -25.89
CA ASP A 387 10.18 -1.68 -25.04
C ASP A 387 11.28 -0.78 -25.65
N LEU A 388 12.31 -1.39 -26.28
CA LEU A 388 13.36 -0.65 -26.98
C LEU A 388 12.83 0.04 -28.24
N LEU A 389 11.95 -0.64 -28.99
CA LEU A 389 11.34 -0.08 -30.21
C LEU A 389 10.35 1.03 -29.88
N GLU A 390 9.63 0.92 -28.76
CA GLU A 390 8.76 1.95 -28.24
C GLU A 390 9.55 3.20 -27.83
N LYS A 391 10.63 3.03 -27.04
CA LYS A 391 11.55 4.13 -26.70
C LYS A 391 12.16 4.78 -27.95
N GLN A 392 12.48 3.99 -28.98
CA GLN A 392 12.95 4.53 -30.26
C GLN A 392 11.87 5.39 -30.95
N LYS A 393 10.60 4.98 -30.90
CA LYS A 393 9.46 5.71 -31.47
C LYS A 393 9.17 7.01 -30.71
N GLU A 394 9.34 7.00 -29.40
CA GLU A 394 9.16 8.17 -28.51
C GLU A 394 10.35 9.16 -28.54
N GLN A 395 11.36 8.89 -29.38
CA GLN A 395 12.62 9.65 -29.46
C GLN A 395 13.45 9.65 -28.17
N GLU A 396 13.22 8.70 -27.27
CA GLU A 396 14.03 8.53 -26.07
C GLU A 396 15.34 7.79 -26.45
N ALA A 397 16.43 8.55 -26.55
CA ALA A 397 17.68 8.04 -27.14
C ALA A 397 18.54 7.20 -26.19
N VAL A 398 18.23 7.19 -24.89
CA VAL A 398 19.11 6.66 -23.84
C VAL A 398 18.36 5.69 -22.92
N LEU A 399 18.97 4.54 -22.68
CA LEU A 399 18.57 3.55 -21.68
C LEU A 399 19.49 3.69 -20.46
N ASP A 400 18.95 4.15 -19.34
CA ASP A 400 19.71 4.35 -18.10
C ASP A 400 19.75 3.06 -17.27
N LEU A 401 20.94 2.55 -16.97
CA LEU A 401 21.19 1.32 -16.21
C LEU A 401 21.91 1.59 -14.88
N GLU A 402 21.65 2.75 -14.26
CA GLU A 402 22.19 3.23 -12.98
C GLU A 402 23.70 3.57 -13.01
N TYR A 403 24.55 2.66 -13.48
CA TYR A 403 26.01 2.84 -13.58
C TYR A 403 26.50 3.14 -15.01
N ILE A 404 25.65 2.85 -16.01
CA ILE A 404 25.97 2.96 -17.42
C ILE A 404 24.72 3.45 -18.16
N LYS A 405 24.87 4.45 -19.01
CA LYS A 405 23.83 4.91 -19.93
C LYS A 405 24.11 4.36 -21.32
N LEU A 406 23.15 3.64 -21.90
CA LEU A 406 23.28 3.02 -23.21
C LEU A 406 22.47 3.78 -24.27
N SER A 407 22.95 3.81 -25.51
CA SER A 407 22.17 4.35 -26.63
C SER A 407 21.16 3.31 -27.10
N VAL A 408 19.86 3.62 -27.04
CA VAL A 408 18.76 2.73 -27.47
C VAL A 408 18.97 2.27 -28.91
N TYR A 409 19.30 3.20 -29.81
CA TYR A 409 19.54 2.89 -31.23
C TYR A 409 20.71 1.93 -31.44
N LYS A 410 21.84 2.15 -30.74
CA LYS A 410 23.03 1.31 -30.87
C LYS A 410 22.87 -0.05 -30.20
N VAL A 411 22.11 -0.13 -29.11
CA VAL A 411 21.71 -1.40 -28.48
C VAL A 411 20.87 -2.22 -29.45
N ILE A 412 19.84 -1.64 -30.08
CA ILE A 412 19.04 -2.34 -31.11
C ILE A 412 19.92 -2.84 -32.26
N GLN A 413 20.87 -2.03 -32.74
CA GLN A 413 21.84 -2.45 -33.76
C GLN A 413 22.73 -3.61 -33.30
N LEU A 414 23.23 -3.55 -32.06
CA LEU A 414 24.07 -4.58 -31.48
C LEU A 414 23.31 -5.90 -31.30
N LEU A 415 22.07 -5.84 -30.82
CA LEU A 415 21.19 -7.00 -30.66
C LEU A 415 20.88 -7.61 -32.02
N ASN A 416 20.51 -6.78 -33.00
CA ASN A 416 20.28 -7.23 -34.37
C ASN A 416 21.53 -7.87 -34.98
N LYS A 417 22.72 -7.30 -34.79
CA LYS A 417 23.96 -7.85 -35.38
C LYS A 417 24.36 -9.20 -34.79
N ASN A 418 24.20 -9.38 -33.49
CA ASN A 418 24.68 -10.58 -32.80
C ASN A 418 23.63 -11.70 -32.73
N PHE A 419 22.33 -11.36 -32.80
CA PHE A 419 21.25 -12.32 -32.65
C PHE A 419 20.37 -12.49 -33.91
N LYS A 420 20.56 -11.71 -35.00
CA LYS A 420 19.99 -12.04 -36.32
C LYS A 420 20.75 -13.20 -36.96
N GLY A 421 20.37 -14.43 -36.56
CA GLY A 421 20.54 -15.64 -37.37
C GLY A 421 21.77 -16.49 -37.08
N LYS A 422 21.55 -17.61 -36.37
CA LYS A 422 22.22 -18.90 -36.65
C LYS A 422 21.50 -20.17 -36.18
N ASN A 423 20.36 -20.06 -35.49
CA ASN A 423 19.55 -21.22 -35.13
C ASN A 423 18.13 -21.08 -35.69
N GLY A 424 17.87 -21.71 -36.84
CA GLY A 424 16.63 -22.42 -37.24
C GLY A 424 15.23 -21.87 -36.91
N ILE A 425 15.04 -20.65 -36.45
CA ILE A 425 13.74 -20.05 -36.17
C ILE A 425 13.50 -18.97 -37.22
N SER A 426 12.49 -19.23 -38.04
CA SER A 426 12.05 -18.44 -39.18
C SER A 426 12.02 -16.94 -38.90
N ARG A 427 12.75 -16.19 -39.73
CA ARG A 427 12.53 -14.81 -40.17
C ARG A 427 11.97 -13.83 -39.12
N LEU A 428 12.86 -13.22 -38.33
CA LEU A 428 12.61 -11.88 -37.79
C LEU A 428 12.98 -10.84 -38.86
N ASN A 429 12.02 -10.56 -39.75
CA ASN A 429 12.03 -9.33 -40.52
C ASN A 429 11.64 -8.19 -39.56
N PHE A 430 12.62 -7.48 -39.03
CA PHE A 430 12.39 -6.17 -38.43
C PHE A 430 12.38 -5.15 -39.57
N PHE A 431 11.18 -4.76 -39.98
CA PHE A 431 10.95 -3.43 -40.54
C PHE A 431 10.41 -2.56 -39.43
#